data_AF-A0A2M8P3M2-F1
#
_entry.id   AF-A0A2M8P3M2-F1
#
_cell.length_a   1.000
_cell.length_b   1.000
_cell.length_c   1.000
_cell.angle_alpha   90.00
_cell.angle_beta   90.00
_cell.angle_gamma   90.00
#
_symmetry.space_group_name_H-M   'P 1'
#
loop_
_entity.id
_entity.type
_entity.pdbx_description
1 polymer ?
#
loop_
_entity_poly.entity_id
_entity_poly.type
_entity_poly.pdbx_seq_one_letter_code
_entity_poly.pdbx_strand_id
1 'polypeptide(L)'
;MLKFIRIAMIVVLASVALIEAPSAQAQSSVKIVWPGGTAGWYSYEFGSAPKPAFGYGPGAPPLGTGSFGIFSPLVVPNLGGAGIGRGDFVGTALSAMSISYSTYYNNSTGDNWRLKLYINTTGSPSSANCAVEYVHAGGPANTWLLRVPTAATGGYTPSGGWVWRSDEIAAPSGPCNASPNWGSPVDWSAVTAAYPSAVLAPNSSGTTIVLQIFEFSTPGLNGVIDAVTINGITWDFEVDPPPASFFDPGDGRYDPRPGDRLAAYCEAKRVLIYGVNNRSRGFLLGIFEFEALKQAGEEGIYLDRGVDGIVSASMGPQGHIWVAWTGGQYNASGRPEHGFAKLVHCGTQ
;
A
#
# COMPACT_ATOMS: atom_id res chain seq x y z
N MET A 1 23.89 -51.83 31.16
CA MET A 1 24.11 -51.25 29.80
C MET A 1 22.83 -50.86 29.05
N LEU A 2 21.71 -51.62 29.11
CA LEU A 2 20.54 -51.37 28.24
C LEU A 2 19.73 -50.06 28.45
N LYS A 3 19.94 -49.29 29.53
CA LYS A 3 19.16 -48.05 29.80
C LYS A 3 19.72 -46.79 29.12
N PHE A 4 21.00 -46.75 28.73
CA PHE A 4 21.62 -45.56 28.15
C PHE A 4 21.38 -45.39 26.64
N ILE A 5 21.05 -46.48 25.93
CA ILE A 5 20.87 -46.46 24.47
C ILE A 5 19.55 -45.75 24.05
N ARG A 6 18.51 -45.76 24.90
CA ARG A 6 17.21 -45.12 24.58
C ARG A 6 17.23 -43.59 24.62
N ILE A 7 18.17 -42.95 25.31
CA ILE A 7 18.25 -41.49 25.38
C ILE A 7 18.94 -40.92 24.14
N ALA A 8 19.96 -41.59 23.62
CA ALA A 8 20.68 -41.17 22.41
C ALA A 8 19.77 -41.10 21.16
N MET A 9 18.78 -41.99 21.06
CA MET A 9 17.89 -42.06 19.88
C MET A 9 16.82 -40.95 19.85
N ILE A 10 16.49 -40.33 21.00
CA ILE A 10 15.53 -39.23 21.08
C ILE A 10 16.18 -37.91 20.64
N VAL A 11 17.48 -37.71 20.90
CA VAL A 11 18.22 -36.50 20.49
C VAL A 11 18.42 -36.44 18.98
N VAL A 12 18.61 -37.58 18.31
CA VAL A 12 18.81 -37.62 16.85
C VAL A 12 17.51 -37.35 16.06
N LEU A 13 16.34 -37.74 16.56
CA LEU A 13 15.06 -37.39 15.92
C LEU A 13 14.67 -35.90 16.08
N ALA A 14 15.24 -35.18 17.05
CA ALA A 14 15.02 -33.75 17.22
C ALA A 14 15.86 -32.88 16.26
N SER A 15 16.74 -33.49 15.45
CA SER A 15 17.76 -32.78 14.65
C SER A 15 17.38 -32.55 13.17
N VAL A 16 16.19 -32.98 12.72
CA VAL A 16 15.80 -33.01 11.29
C VAL A 16 14.47 -32.27 11.02
N ALA A 17 14.15 -31.28 11.85
CA ALA A 17 12.97 -30.43 11.69
C ALA A 17 13.30 -28.92 11.69
N LEU A 18 14.53 -28.56 11.32
CA LEU A 18 14.80 -27.26 10.69
C LEU A 18 14.46 -27.38 9.20
N ILE A 19 13.16 -27.50 8.91
CA ILE A 19 12.66 -27.02 7.64
C ILE A 19 12.85 -25.51 7.73
N GLU A 20 13.80 -24.97 6.97
CA GLU A 20 13.82 -23.55 6.68
C GLU A 20 12.46 -23.24 6.07
N ALA A 21 11.58 -22.62 6.85
CA ALA A 21 10.38 -22.01 6.30
C ALA A 21 10.91 -21.07 5.20
N PRO A 22 10.51 -21.26 3.92
CA PRO A 22 11.01 -20.42 2.85
C PRO A 22 10.75 -19.00 3.29
N SER A 23 11.83 -18.22 3.43
CA SER A 23 11.76 -16.86 3.96
C SER A 23 10.65 -16.16 3.20
N ALA A 24 9.59 -15.76 3.90
CA ALA A 24 8.46 -15.13 3.27
C ALA A 24 9.00 -13.86 2.61
N GLN A 25 9.28 -13.95 1.30
CA GLN A 25 9.66 -12.81 0.51
C GLN A 25 8.49 -11.87 0.68
N ALA A 26 8.73 -10.73 1.34
CA ALA A 26 7.71 -9.74 1.60
C ALA A 26 7.21 -9.27 0.24
N GLN A 27 6.12 -9.89 -0.22
CA GLN A 27 5.55 -9.67 -1.53
C GLN A 27 5.14 -8.20 -1.53
N SER A 28 5.89 -7.37 -2.28
CA SER A 28 5.82 -5.92 -2.17
C SER A 28 4.41 -5.47 -2.54
N SER A 29 3.59 -5.19 -1.52
CA SER A 29 2.19 -4.85 -1.75
C SER A 29 2.13 -3.49 -2.42
N VAL A 30 1.72 -3.48 -3.69
CA VAL A 30 1.46 -2.25 -4.44
C VAL A 30 0.04 -1.78 -4.09
N LYS A 31 -0.08 -0.50 -3.76
CA LYS A 31 -1.35 0.18 -3.44
C LYS A 31 -1.53 1.34 -4.40
N ILE A 32 -2.58 1.27 -5.22
CA ILE A 32 -2.93 2.39 -6.10
C ILE A 32 -3.46 3.56 -5.27
N VAL A 33 -2.92 4.74 -5.52
CA VAL A 33 -3.27 6.03 -4.93
C VAL A 33 -3.80 6.92 -6.04
N TRP A 34 -5.02 7.42 -5.88
CA TRP A 34 -5.74 8.11 -6.96
C TRP A 34 -6.73 9.12 -6.38
N PRO A 35 -7.34 10.02 -7.18
CA PRO A 35 -8.26 11.04 -6.68
C PRO A 35 -9.44 10.48 -5.86
N GLY A 36 -9.91 9.27 -6.20
CA GLY A 36 -11.00 8.58 -5.51
C GLY A 36 -10.57 7.77 -4.26
N GLY A 37 -9.27 7.61 -4.02
CA GLY A 37 -8.75 6.79 -2.93
C GLY A 37 -7.28 7.08 -2.63
N THR A 38 -7.03 7.96 -1.67
CA THR A 38 -5.66 8.46 -1.39
C THR A 38 -4.80 7.52 -0.53
N ALA A 39 -5.34 6.38 -0.08
CA ALA A 39 -4.62 5.35 0.69
C ALA A 39 -3.80 5.86 1.91
N GLY A 40 -4.25 6.95 2.55
CA GLY A 40 -3.59 7.57 3.71
C GLY A 40 -2.72 8.79 3.37
N TRP A 41 -2.52 9.08 2.08
CA TRP A 41 -1.83 10.29 1.62
C TRP A 41 -2.76 11.50 1.55
N TYR A 42 -2.19 12.70 1.63
CA TYR A 42 -2.86 13.97 1.36
C TYR A 42 -1.90 14.95 0.65
N SER A 43 -2.46 15.73 -0.26
CA SER A 43 -1.76 16.84 -0.94
C SER A 43 -1.66 18.08 -0.06
N TYR A 44 -0.62 18.89 -0.24
CA TYR A 44 -0.59 20.25 0.27
C TYR A 44 0.26 21.18 -0.61
N GLU A 45 0.00 22.48 -0.46
CA GLU A 45 0.68 23.58 -1.13
C GLU A 45 1.06 24.66 -0.11
N PHE A 46 2.12 25.43 -0.38
CA PHE A 46 2.50 26.60 0.41
C PHE A 46 3.12 27.70 -0.46
N GLY A 47 3.08 28.93 0.06
CA GLY A 47 3.40 30.11 -0.73
C GLY A 47 2.40 30.29 -1.88
N SER A 48 2.89 30.61 -3.06
CA SER A 48 2.08 30.80 -4.28
C SER A 48 2.23 29.64 -5.28
N ALA A 49 2.54 28.45 -4.77
CA ALA A 49 2.66 27.24 -5.57
C ALA A 49 1.33 26.87 -6.28
N PRO A 50 1.39 26.36 -7.52
CA PRO A 50 0.26 25.67 -8.13
C PRO A 50 -0.19 24.51 -7.25
N LYS A 51 -1.51 24.33 -7.15
CA LYS A 51 -2.08 23.18 -6.45
C LYS A 51 -1.64 21.88 -7.15
N PRO A 52 -1.07 20.90 -6.43
CA PRO A 52 -0.70 19.62 -7.03
C PRO A 52 -1.95 18.78 -7.31
N ALA A 53 -1.85 17.92 -8.31
CA ALA A 53 -2.94 17.07 -8.78
C ALA A 53 -2.42 15.68 -9.18
N PHE A 54 -3.36 14.76 -9.44
CA PHE A 54 -3.08 13.55 -10.20
C PHE A 54 -3.24 13.87 -11.69
N GLY A 55 -2.38 13.33 -12.54
CA GLY A 55 -2.40 13.54 -13.98
C GLY A 55 -1.57 12.47 -14.70
N TYR A 56 -1.73 12.34 -16.02
CA TYR A 56 -0.95 11.39 -16.79
C TYR A 56 0.55 11.74 -16.71
N GLY A 57 1.36 10.78 -16.30
CA GLY A 57 2.78 10.99 -16.05
C GLY A 57 3.56 11.25 -17.36
N PRO A 58 4.60 12.11 -17.34
CA PRO A 58 5.37 12.40 -18.55
C PRO A 58 6.08 11.17 -19.12
N GLY A 59 5.92 10.94 -20.43
CA GLY A 59 6.60 9.85 -21.15
C GLY A 59 6.08 8.47 -20.75
N ALA A 60 6.92 7.68 -20.07
CA ALA A 60 6.57 6.37 -19.54
C ALA A 60 6.95 6.32 -18.05
N PRO A 61 5.98 6.51 -17.13
CA PRO A 61 6.22 6.40 -15.69
C PRO A 61 6.70 4.98 -15.30
N PRO A 62 7.56 4.84 -14.27
CA PRO A 62 8.05 3.53 -13.84
C PRO A 62 6.97 2.54 -13.39
N LEU A 63 5.82 2.99 -12.90
CA LEU A 63 4.62 2.17 -12.67
C LEU A 63 3.41 2.78 -13.39
N GLY A 64 2.63 1.92 -14.05
CA GLY A 64 1.38 2.34 -14.70
C GLY A 64 1.51 3.50 -15.69
N THR A 65 0.67 4.53 -15.53
CA THR A 65 0.55 5.67 -16.47
C THR A 65 0.29 7.03 -15.83
N GLY A 66 -0.16 7.07 -14.57
CA GLY A 66 -0.39 8.30 -13.84
C GLY A 66 0.87 8.84 -13.16
N SER A 67 0.70 9.98 -12.50
CA SER A 67 1.62 10.51 -11.49
C SER A 67 0.89 11.54 -10.62
N PHE A 68 1.46 11.87 -9.46
CA PHE A 68 1.03 12.99 -8.61
C PHE A 68 2.06 14.12 -8.61
N GLY A 69 1.65 15.37 -8.84
CA GLY A 69 2.56 16.51 -8.76
C GLY A 69 2.02 17.78 -9.40
N ILE A 70 2.92 18.64 -9.88
CA ILE A 70 2.59 19.91 -10.53
C ILE A 70 2.74 19.76 -12.05
N PHE A 71 1.63 20.02 -12.76
CA PHE A 71 1.49 19.98 -14.21
C PHE A 71 1.23 21.39 -14.81
N SER A 72 1.80 22.43 -14.19
CA SER A 72 1.54 23.83 -14.53
C SER A 72 2.65 24.44 -15.37
N PRO A 73 2.38 24.96 -16.58
CA PRO A 73 3.35 25.75 -17.35
C PRO A 73 3.54 27.18 -16.80
N LEU A 74 2.78 27.58 -15.77
CA LEU A 74 2.79 28.93 -15.23
C LEU A 74 3.97 29.16 -14.28
N VAL A 75 4.45 30.40 -14.26
CA VAL A 75 5.48 30.88 -13.33
C VAL A 75 4.96 30.75 -11.91
N VAL A 76 5.64 29.96 -11.07
CA VAL A 76 5.50 30.06 -9.62
C VAL A 76 6.31 31.27 -9.17
N PRO A 77 5.75 32.17 -8.35
CA PRO A 77 6.55 33.20 -7.70
C PRO A 77 7.51 32.57 -6.66
N ASN A 78 8.71 33.15 -6.53
CA ASN A 78 9.76 32.71 -5.61
C ASN A 78 9.22 32.33 -4.21
N LEU A 79 9.77 31.25 -3.63
CA LEU A 79 9.47 30.72 -2.29
C LEU A 79 8.13 29.94 -2.15
N GLY A 80 7.69 29.30 -3.24
CA GLY A 80 6.59 28.32 -3.22
C GLY A 80 7.05 26.86 -3.20
N GLY A 81 6.14 25.96 -2.85
CA GLY A 81 6.28 24.54 -3.12
C GLY A 81 4.99 23.76 -2.85
N ALA A 82 4.98 22.50 -3.28
CA ALA A 82 3.87 21.59 -3.06
C ALA A 82 4.40 20.17 -2.84
N GLY A 83 3.56 19.33 -2.25
CA GLY A 83 3.95 17.96 -1.96
C GLY A 83 2.79 17.08 -1.54
N ILE A 84 3.18 15.91 -1.06
CA ILE A 84 2.29 14.92 -0.51
C ILE A 84 2.82 14.46 0.85
N GLY A 85 1.92 14.30 1.82
CA GLY A 85 2.23 13.89 3.18
C GLY A 85 1.38 12.72 3.64
N ARG A 86 1.81 12.11 4.75
CA ARG A 86 1.07 11.05 5.46
C ARG A 86 1.41 11.00 6.95
N GLY A 87 0.47 10.50 7.75
CA GLY A 87 0.53 10.52 9.21
C GLY A 87 0.60 9.16 9.90
N ASP A 88 0.60 8.05 9.16
CA ASP A 88 0.37 6.70 9.69
C ASP A 88 1.63 5.92 10.13
N PHE A 89 2.81 6.54 10.10
CA PHE A 89 4.07 5.91 10.56
C PHE A 89 4.45 6.18 12.03
N VAL A 90 3.54 6.76 12.82
CA VAL A 90 3.80 7.12 14.23
C VAL A 90 4.34 5.93 15.04
N GLY A 91 5.45 6.15 15.74
CA GLY A 91 6.13 5.14 16.56
C GLY A 91 7.07 4.20 15.79
N THR A 92 7.16 4.30 14.46
CA THR A 92 8.13 3.51 13.68
C THR A 92 9.55 3.98 14.01
N ALA A 93 10.43 3.07 14.41
CA ALA A 93 11.83 3.39 14.68
C ALA A 93 12.52 3.95 13.42
N LEU A 94 13.27 5.04 13.57
CA LEU A 94 13.92 5.72 12.44
C LEU A 94 14.90 4.78 11.71
N SER A 95 15.63 3.97 12.46
CA SER A 95 16.56 2.95 11.94
C SER A 95 15.89 1.80 11.18
N ALA A 96 14.57 1.61 11.33
CA ALA A 96 13.81 0.60 10.59
C ALA A 96 13.22 1.15 9.27
N MET A 97 13.40 2.44 8.97
CA MET A 97 12.87 3.04 7.74
C MET A 97 13.73 2.68 6.52
N SER A 98 13.07 2.14 5.50
CA SER A 98 13.60 1.99 4.14
C SER A 98 12.63 2.69 3.18
N ILE A 99 13.14 3.67 2.43
CA ILE A 99 12.33 4.51 1.55
C ILE A 99 12.97 4.54 0.15
N SER A 100 12.15 4.49 -0.89
CA SER A 100 12.54 4.86 -2.26
C SER A 100 11.37 5.53 -2.97
N TYR A 101 11.64 6.32 -4.01
CA TYR A 101 10.59 6.99 -4.79
C TYR A 101 11.04 7.30 -6.22
N SER A 102 10.09 7.25 -7.16
CA SER A 102 10.29 7.58 -8.58
C SER A 102 9.84 9.01 -8.83
N THR A 103 10.74 9.89 -9.29
CA THR A 103 10.39 11.27 -9.66
C THR A 103 10.83 11.64 -11.07
N TYR A 104 10.04 12.52 -11.68
CA TYR A 104 10.33 13.20 -12.95
C TYR A 104 10.39 14.70 -12.70
N TYR A 105 11.20 15.40 -13.49
CA TYR A 105 11.30 16.85 -13.45
C TYR A 105 11.66 17.41 -14.84
N ASN A 106 11.05 18.53 -15.24
CA ASN A 106 11.12 19.04 -16.63
C ASN A 106 12.35 19.91 -16.96
N ASN A 107 13.08 20.37 -15.94
CA ASN A 107 14.16 21.36 -16.06
C ASN A 107 15.47 20.80 -15.44
N SER A 108 16.61 21.44 -15.65
CA SER A 108 17.94 20.97 -15.17
C SER A 108 18.53 21.80 -14.03
N THR A 109 17.87 22.91 -13.65
CA THR A 109 18.37 23.83 -12.60
C THR A 109 17.26 24.30 -11.67
N GLY A 110 17.62 24.65 -10.42
CA GLY A 110 16.76 25.40 -9.50
C GLY A 110 16.07 24.54 -8.43
N ASP A 111 15.44 23.45 -8.85
CA ASP A 111 14.47 22.77 -7.98
C ASP A 111 15.02 21.54 -7.28
N ASN A 112 14.57 21.37 -6.04
CA ASN A 112 14.95 20.26 -5.20
C ASN A 112 13.71 19.50 -4.74
N TRP A 113 13.73 18.19 -4.96
CA TRP A 113 12.86 17.27 -4.24
C TRP A 113 13.40 17.12 -2.82
N ARG A 114 12.48 17.08 -1.85
CA ARG A 114 12.80 16.77 -0.46
C ARG A 114 11.89 15.66 0.06
N LEU A 115 12.50 14.60 0.57
CA LEU A 115 11.85 13.68 1.50
C LEU A 115 12.11 14.21 2.91
N LYS A 116 11.06 14.41 3.70
CA LYS A 116 11.14 14.85 5.09
C LYS A 116 10.50 13.81 5.99
N LEU A 117 11.23 13.45 7.06
CA LEU A 117 10.75 12.61 8.14
C LEU A 117 10.67 13.47 9.41
N TYR A 118 9.49 13.54 10.00
CA TYR A 118 9.27 14.14 11.31
C TYR A 118 9.55 13.10 12.39
N ILE A 119 10.45 13.41 13.29
CA ILE A 119 10.96 12.46 14.30
C ILE A 119 10.86 13.05 15.70
N ASN A 120 10.74 12.17 16.67
CA ASN A 120 11.02 12.48 18.05
C ASN A 120 12.35 11.85 18.46
N THR A 121 13.34 12.67 18.80
CA THR A 121 14.71 12.22 19.10
C THR A 121 14.85 11.40 20.38
N THR A 122 13.86 11.43 21.29
CA THR A 122 13.88 10.65 22.55
C THR A 122 13.09 9.35 22.46
N GLY A 123 12.45 9.07 21.33
CA GLY A 123 11.64 7.88 21.11
C GLY A 123 10.16 8.02 21.49
N SER A 124 9.68 9.22 21.85
CA SER A 124 8.26 9.43 22.13
C SER A 124 7.44 9.54 20.83
N PRO A 125 6.42 8.68 20.60
CA PRO A 125 5.58 8.78 19.42
C PRO A 125 4.60 9.98 19.44
N SER A 126 4.54 10.74 20.55
CA SER A 126 3.50 11.75 20.79
C SER A 126 3.53 12.95 19.84
N SER A 127 4.72 13.41 19.50
CA SER A 127 4.96 14.68 18.80
C SER A 127 6.39 14.73 18.30
N ALA A 128 6.60 15.17 17.07
CA ALA A 128 7.93 15.45 16.57
C ALA A 128 8.59 16.60 17.35
N ASN A 129 9.92 16.59 17.37
CA ASN A 129 10.76 17.68 17.88
C ASN A 129 11.93 17.97 16.91
N CYS A 130 11.84 17.44 15.70
CA CYS A 130 12.85 17.51 14.67
C CYS A 130 12.30 17.05 13.32
N ALA A 131 12.80 17.65 12.24
CA ALA A 131 12.68 17.14 10.89
C ALA A 131 14.06 16.76 10.34
N VAL A 132 14.19 15.55 9.79
CA VAL A 132 15.32 15.19 8.92
C VAL A 132 14.85 15.25 7.46
N GLU A 133 15.54 16.05 6.65
CA GLU A 133 15.23 16.28 5.23
C GLU A 133 16.35 15.64 4.37
N TYR A 134 16.00 14.66 3.54
CA TYR A 134 16.85 14.27 2.41
C TYR A 134 16.56 15.21 1.25
N VAL A 135 17.55 16.00 0.84
CA VAL A 135 17.41 17.03 -0.19
C VAL A 135 18.30 16.68 -1.36
N HIS A 136 17.76 16.69 -2.58
CA HIS A 136 18.55 16.49 -3.79
C HIS A 136 18.05 17.34 -4.96
N ALA A 137 18.96 17.70 -5.85
CA ALA A 137 18.62 18.34 -7.12
C ALA A 137 17.70 17.43 -7.95
N GLY A 138 16.79 18.04 -8.73
CA GLY A 138 15.86 17.34 -9.62
C GLY A 138 16.53 16.24 -10.45
N GLY A 139 17.71 16.54 -11.02
CA GLY A 139 18.51 15.63 -11.84
C GLY A 139 18.56 16.09 -13.31
N PRO A 140 18.88 15.18 -14.25
CA PRO A 140 18.70 15.46 -15.67
C PRO A 140 17.23 15.81 -15.98
N ALA A 141 17.03 16.85 -16.78
CA ALA A 141 15.71 17.23 -17.25
C ALA A 141 15.05 16.09 -18.05
N ASN A 142 13.73 15.99 -17.94
CA ASN A 142 12.88 15.08 -18.70
C ASN A 142 13.25 13.58 -18.57
N THR A 143 13.72 13.19 -17.38
CA THR A 143 14.16 11.81 -17.08
C THR A 143 13.47 11.32 -15.81
N TRP A 144 12.99 10.07 -15.82
CA TRP A 144 12.52 9.38 -14.62
C TRP A 144 13.69 8.87 -13.79
N LEU A 145 13.67 9.18 -12.50
CA LEU A 145 14.77 8.91 -11.57
C LEU A 145 14.26 8.20 -10.33
N LEU A 146 14.66 6.94 -10.16
CA LEU A 146 14.50 6.24 -8.89
C LEU A 146 15.48 6.84 -7.87
N ARG A 147 14.94 7.27 -6.73
CA ARG A 147 15.68 7.83 -5.60
C ARG A 147 15.65 6.85 -4.44
N VAL A 148 16.83 6.57 -3.89
CA VAL A 148 17.03 5.73 -2.69
C VAL A 148 17.84 6.58 -1.71
N PRO A 149 17.20 7.23 -0.71
CA PRO A 149 17.81 8.19 0.22
C PRO A 149 18.84 7.60 1.21
N THR A 150 19.89 6.94 0.72
CA THR A 150 20.88 6.25 1.56
C THR A 150 22.21 7.00 1.70
N ALA A 151 22.65 7.70 0.66
CA ALA A 151 24.00 8.25 0.56
C ALA A 151 24.09 9.77 0.82
N ALA A 152 25.23 10.21 1.38
CA ALA A 152 25.67 11.61 1.32
C ALA A 152 26.21 11.90 -0.08
N THR A 153 25.34 12.07 -1.06
CA THR A 153 25.76 12.51 -2.40
C THR A 153 25.98 14.03 -2.44
N GLY A 154 26.71 14.62 -1.46
CA GLY A 154 26.95 16.06 -1.20
C GLY A 154 25.75 16.81 -0.58
N GLY A 155 25.60 18.14 -0.58
CA GLY A 155 26.48 19.25 -0.96
C GLY A 155 25.70 20.39 -1.66
N TYR A 156 24.94 21.21 -0.91
CA TYR A 156 23.91 22.15 -1.43
C TYR A 156 24.33 22.90 -2.70
N THR A 157 23.77 22.48 -3.86
CA THR A 157 24.28 22.70 -5.22
C THR A 157 25.76 22.32 -5.42
N PRO A 158 26.10 21.25 -6.17
CA PRO A 158 25.25 20.46 -7.08
C PRO A 158 24.72 19.14 -6.48
N SER A 159 24.85 18.94 -5.17
CA SER A 159 24.90 17.60 -4.58
C SER A 159 23.96 17.50 -3.35
N GLY A 160 23.37 16.32 -3.11
CA GLY A 160 22.24 16.10 -2.19
C GLY A 160 22.47 15.01 -1.13
N GLY A 161 21.83 15.15 0.03
CA GLY A 161 22.04 14.27 1.18
C GLY A 161 21.08 14.59 2.33
N TRP A 162 21.29 13.98 3.50
CA TRP A 162 20.47 14.25 4.67
C TRP A 162 20.95 15.48 5.44
N VAL A 163 19.99 16.35 5.77
CA VAL A 163 20.15 17.46 6.71
C VAL A 163 19.11 17.37 7.82
N TRP A 164 19.37 17.99 8.96
CA TRP A 164 18.40 18.10 10.06
C TRP A 164 17.99 19.56 10.31
N ARG A 165 16.77 19.76 10.81
CA ARG A 165 16.19 21.06 11.14
C ARG A 165 15.25 20.95 12.33
N SER A 166 15.18 21.97 13.17
CA SER A 166 14.05 22.16 14.09
C SER A 166 12.75 22.36 13.30
N ASP A 167 11.70 21.63 13.67
CA ASP A 167 10.35 21.69 13.12
C ASP A 167 9.46 22.76 13.80
N GLU A 168 10.10 23.69 14.50
CA GLU A 168 9.57 24.79 15.33
C GLU A 168 9.24 24.41 16.79
N ILE A 169 9.60 25.32 17.71
CA ILE A 169 9.57 25.17 19.18
C ILE A 169 10.59 24.17 19.77
N ALA A 170 11.84 24.64 19.90
CA ALA A 170 12.83 24.23 20.91
C ALA A 170 12.91 22.73 21.30
N ALA A 171 13.61 21.93 20.48
CA ALA A 171 14.06 20.60 20.89
C ALA A 171 14.92 20.69 22.19
N PRO A 172 14.62 19.92 23.26
CA PRO A 172 15.27 20.12 24.57
C PRO A 172 16.79 19.89 24.61
N SER A 173 17.34 19.17 23.64
CA SER A 173 18.79 19.07 23.33
C SER A 173 19.00 18.19 22.08
N GLY A 174 20.14 18.37 21.39
CA GLY A 174 20.54 17.59 20.21
C GLY A 174 20.77 18.43 18.94
N PRO A 175 21.23 17.83 17.82
CA PRO A 175 21.56 18.57 16.60
C PRO A 175 20.35 19.25 15.93
N CYS A 176 19.13 18.81 16.22
CA CYS A 176 17.89 19.50 15.82
C CYS A 176 17.71 20.88 16.49
N ASN A 177 18.50 21.22 17.50
CA ASN A 177 18.59 22.57 18.09
C ASN A 177 19.66 23.45 17.40
N ALA A 178 20.40 22.91 16.44
CA ALA A 178 21.40 23.66 15.67
C ALA A 178 20.84 24.18 14.34
N SER A 179 21.54 25.14 13.74
CA SER A 179 21.32 25.52 12.34
C SER A 179 21.49 24.28 11.42
N PRO A 180 20.71 24.14 10.33
CA PRO A 180 20.82 22.96 9.48
C PRO A 180 22.19 22.83 8.85
N ASN A 181 22.67 21.60 8.73
CA ASN A 181 23.97 21.24 8.15
C ASN A 181 24.00 21.34 6.61
N TRP A 182 23.41 22.37 6.02
CA TRP A 182 23.32 22.58 4.56
C TRP A 182 24.68 22.50 3.84
N GLY A 183 25.75 23.00 4.46
CA GLY A 183 27.11 22.94 3.92
C GLY A 183 27.82 21.58 4.09
N SER A 184 27.26 20.68 4.90
CA SER A 184 27.82 19.34 5.16
C SER A 184 26.71 18.29 5.36
N PRO A 185 25.94 17.92 4.31
CA PRO A 185 24.95 16.86 4.42
C PRO A 185 25.60 15.50 4.71
N VAL A 186 24.84 14.63 5.37
CA VAL A 186 25.32 13.31 5.82
C VAL A 186 24.56 12.17 5.13
N ASP A 187 25.06 10.95 5.30
CA ASP A 187 24.41 9.74 4.79
C ASP A 187 23.38 9.22 5.81
N TRP A 188 22.58 8.24 5.39
CA TRP A 188 21.53 7.68 6.24
C TRP A 188 22.08 6.96 7.48
N SER A 189 23.25 6.34 7.38
CA SER A 189 23.87 5.66 8.53
C SER A 189 24.26 6.67 9.61
N ALA A 190 24.78 7.85 9.22
CA ALA A 190 25.07 8.94 10.12
C ALA A 190 23.81 9.55 10.77
N VAL A 191 22.68 9.66 10.04
CA VAL A 191 21.38 10.08 10.61
C VAL A 191 20.93 9.10 11.69
N THR A 192 20.89 7.81 11.37
CA THR A 192 20.42 6.79 12.33
C THR A 192 21.36 6.61 13.52
N ALA A 193 22.67 6.79 13.33
CA ALA A 193 23.67 6.79 14.41
C ALA A 193 23.60 8.03 15.32
N ALA A 194 23.22 9.19 14.79
CA ALA A 194 22.98 10.40 15.59
C ALA A 194 21.70 10.30 16.44
N TYR A 195 20.73 9.48 16.02
CA TYR A 195 19.41 9.35 16.65
C TYR A 195 18.98 7.87 16.84
N PRO A 196 19.74 7.06 17.61
CA PRO A 196 19.50 5.62 17.70
C PRO A 196 18.17 5.25 18.35
N SER A 197 17.62 6.14 19.19
CA SER A 197 16.32 5.97 19.86
C SER A 197 15.16 6.67 19.13
N ALA A 198 15.38 7.33 18.00
CA ALA A 198 14.33 8.13 17.37
C ALA A 198 13.23 7.28 16.76
N VAL A 199 12.01 7.80 16.85
CA VAL A 199 10.83 7.28 16.17
C VAL A 199 10.22 8.36 15.29
N LEU A 200 9.54 7.94 14.22
CA LEU A 200 8.63 8.77 13.43
C LEU A 200 7.52 9.27 14.37
N ALA A 201 7.27 10.57 14.38
CA ALA A 201 6.30 11.20 15.27
C ALA A 201 5.57 12.32 14.51
N PRO A 202 4.31 12.63 14.87
CA PRO A 202 3.53 13.60 14.11
C PRO A 202 3.99 15.03 14.40
N ASN A 203 4.08 15.85 13.36
CA ASN A 203 4.13 17.30 13.52
C ASN A 203 2.77 17.87 13.99
N SER A 204 2.67 19.19 14.15
CA SER A 204 1.42 19.88 14.54
C SER A 204 0.22 19.65 13.59
N SER A 205 0.45 19.19 12.36
CA SER A 205 -0.59 18.84 11.38
C SER A 205 -0.89 17.33 11.32
N GLY A 206 -0.30 16.50 12.20
CA GLY A 206 -0.42 15.04 12.16
C GLY A 206 0.51 14.34 11.15
N THR A 207 1.46 15.08 10.55
CA THR A 207 2.34 14.57 9.50
C THR A 207 3.54 13.83 10.07
N THR A 208 3.87 12.66 9.52
CA THR A 208 5.11 11.91 9.84
C THR A 208 6.10 11.90 8.68
N ILE A 209 5.61 11.79 7.44
CA ILE A 209 6.43 11.72 6.23
C ILE A 209 5.88 12.68 5.18
N VAL A 210 6.78 13.34 4.46
CA VAL A 210 6.51 14.29 3.37
C VAL A 210 7.43 14.02 2.19
N LEU A 211 6.89 14.06 0.97
CA LEU A 211 7.67 14.26 -0.25
C LEU A 211 7.20 15.54 -0.93
N GLN A 212 8.10 16.48 -1.19
CA GLN A 212 7.77 17.80 -1.72
C GLN A 212 8.75 18.29 -2.79
N ILE A 213 8.23 19.07 -3.73
CA ILE A 213 9.03 19.92 -4.61
C ILE A 213 9.11 21.29 -3.95
N PHE A 214 10.32 21.85 -3.88
CA PHE A 214 10.56 23.17 -3.34
C PHE A 214 11.29 24.04 -4.36
N GLU A 215 10.67 25.16 -4.75
CA GLU A 215 11.28 26.14 -5.65
C GLU A 215 12.05 27.20 -4.86
N PHE A 216 13.23 27.57 -5.34
CA PHE A 216 13.98 28.70 -4.80
C PHE A 216 14.02 29.92 -5.74
N SER A 217 13.88 29.75 -7.06
CA SER A 217 14.19 30.83 -8.02
C SER A 217 13.87 30.59 -9.51
N THR A 218 13.22 29.49 -9.90
CA THR A 218 13.24 29.03 -11.31
C THR A 218 11.83 28.84 -11.89
N PRO A 219 11.35 29.79 -12.73
CA PRO A 219 10.02 29.71 -13.34
C PRO A 219 9.72 28.39 -14.07
N GLY A 220 8.50 27.88 -13.88
CA GLY A 220 7.99 26.74 -14.64
C GLY A 220 8.21 25.37 -14.00
N LEU A 221 8.28 25.31 -12.67
CA LEU A 221 8.32 24.09 -11.87
C LEU A 221 7.25 23.08 -12.35
N ASN A 222 7.69 22.02 -13.01
CA ASN A 222 6.91 20.82 -13.25
C ASN A 222 7.72 19.61 -12.79
N GLY A 223 7.26 19.01 -11.71
CA GLY A 223 7.77 17.75 -11.21
C GLY A 223 6.61 16.89 -10.74
N VAL A 224 6.79 15.59 -10.86
CA VAL A 224 5.81 14.59 -10.44
C VAL A 224 6.48 13.39 -9.76
N ILE A 225 5.74 12.75 -8.87
CA ILE A 225 6.04 11.46 -8.27
C ILE A 225 5.16 10.41 -8.95
N ASP A 226 5.77 9.32 -9.37
CA ASP A 226 5.10 8.14 -9.93
C ASP A 226 4.82 7.10 -8.83
N ALA A 227 5.85 6.79 -8.03
CA ALA A 227 5.75 5.78 -6.98
C ALA A 227 6.56 6.16 -5.75
N VAL A 228 6.11 5.70 -4.57
CA VAL A 228 6.86 5.77 -3.31
C VAL A 228 6.79 4.41 -2.62
N THR A 229 7.93 3.81 -2.31
CA THR A 229 8.02 2.59 -1.49
C THR A 229 8.51 2.95 -0.10
N ILE A 230 7.81 2.45 0.94
CA ILE A 230 8.22 2.60 2.35
C ILE A 230 8.05 1.26 3.04
N ASN A 231 9.13 0.75 3.63
CA ASN A 231 9.18 -0.51 4.39
C ASN A 231 8.57 -1.71 3.64
N GLY A 232 8.81 -1.78 2.32
CA GLY A 232 8.33 -2.87 1.44
C GLY A 232 6.91 -2.73 0.90
N ILE A 233 6.16 -1.69 1.28
CA ILE A 233 4.87 -1.33 0.67
C ILE A 233 5.12 -0.25 -0.37
N THR A 234 4.62 -0.44 -1.59
CA THR A 234 4.70 0.55 -2.67
C THR A 234 3.36 1.23 -2.84
N TRP A 235 3.37 2.56 -2.94
CA TRP A 235 2.24 3.37 -3.33
C TRP A 235 2.50 3.90 -4.74
N ASP A 236 1.54 3.69 -5.61
CA ASP A 236 1.60 3.91 -7.06
C ASP A 236 0.55 4.98 -7.42
N PHE A 237 0.95 6.07 -8.05
CA PHE A 237 0.15 7.31 -8.14
C PHE A 237 -0.57 7.43 -9.48
N GLU A 238 -1.84 7.07 -9.49
CA GLU A 238 -2.65 6.95 -10.71
C GLU A 238 -3.71 8.04 -10.89
N VAL A 239 -4.06 8.30 -12.15
CA VAL A 239 -5.20 9.16 -12.51
C VAL A 239 -6.52 8.44 -12.22
N ASP A 240 -6.55 7.16 -12.58
CA ASP A 240 -7.72 6.30 -12.65
C ASP A 240 -7.75 5.31 -11.48
N PRO A 241 -8.90 4.64 -11.24
CA PRO A 241 -8.95 3.56 -10.27
C PRO A 241 -7.94 2.46 -10.61
N PRO A 242 -7.48 1.66 -9.64
CA PRO A 242 -7.09 0.29 -9.97
C PRO A 242 -8.25 -0.32 -10.78
N PRO A 243 -8.02 -0.83 -12.02
CA PRO A 243 -9.09 -1.42 -12.81
C PRO A 243 -9.76 -2.47 -11.94
N ALA A 244 -11.07 -2.35 -11.76
CA ALA A 244 -11.76 -3.11 -10.73
C ALA A 244 -11.53 -4.61 -10.94
N SER A 245 -10.72 -5.23 -10.10
CA SER A 245 -10.45 -6.67 -10.06
C SER A 245 -11.65 -7.39 -9.43
N PHE A 246 -12.79 -7.20 -10.09
CA PHE A 246 -14.08 -7.80 -9.76
C PHE A 246 -13.95 -9.32 -9.66
N PHE A 247 -13.05 -9.88 -10.48
CA PHE A 247 -12.68 -11.27 -10.52
C PHE A 247 -11.15 -11.44 -10.62
N ASP A 248 -10.59 -12.29 -9.77
CA ASP A 248 -9.29 -12.92 -9.98
C ASP A 248 -9.53 -14.44 -10.11
N PRO A 249 -9.31 -15.06 -11.28
CA PRO A 249 -9.52 -16.49 -11.45
C PRO A 249 -8.54 -17.36 -10.63
N GLY A 250 -7.45 -16.78 -10.12
CA GLY A 250 -6.48 -17.46 -9.26
C GLY A 250 -6.88 -17.53 -7.78
N ASP A 251 -7.86 -16.75 -7.32
CA ASP A 251 -8.16 -16.66 -5.89
C ASP A 251 -9.14 -17.73 -5.37
N GLY A 252 -9.83 -18.45 -6.26
CA GLY A 252 -10.82 -19.49 -5.93
C GLY A 252 -12.29 -19.07 -6.01
N ARG A 253 -12.58 -17.77 -6.24
CA ARG A 253 -13.93 -17.31 -6.62
C ARG A 253 -14.33 -17.85 -7.99
N TYR A 254 -15.63 -17.91 -8.26
CA TYR A 254 -16.17 -18.22 -9.58
C TYR A 254 -16.77 -16.96 -10.25
N ASP A 255 -16.25 -16.63 -11.44
CA ASP A 255 -16.50 -15.41 -12.26
C ASP A 255 -17.81 -14.68 -11.95
N PRO A 256 -17.82 -13.68 -11.05
CA PRO A 256 -18.99 -12.84 -10.79
C PRO A 256 -19.34 -12.01 -12.02
N ARG A 257 -20.64 -11.84 -12.29
CA ARG A 257 -21.15 -10.98 -13.36
C ARG A 257 -21.80 -9.71 -12.78
N PRO A 258 -21.81 -8.59 -13.51
CA PRO A 258 -22.57 -7.41 -13.11
C PRO A 258 -24.05 -7.77 -12.88
N GLY A 259 -24.55 -7.51 -11.68
CA GLY A 259 -25.89 -7.88 -11.25
C GLY A 259 -25.99 -9.18 -10.45
N ASP A 260 -24.93 -9.99 -10.35
CA ASP A 260 -24.92 -11.17 -9.49
C ASP A 260 -25.18 -10.80 -8.02
N ARG A 261 -26.09 -11.54 -7.40
CA ARG A 261 -26.47 -11.46 -5.99
C ARG A 261 -25.86 -12.61 -5.18
N LEU A 262 -25.13 -13.49 -5.84
CA LEU A 262 -24.38 -14.61 -5.29
C LEU A 262 -22.92 -14.56 -5.74
N ALA A 263 -22.01 -14.76 -4.79
CA ALA A 263 -20.63 -15.13 -5.06
C ALA A 263 -20.39 -16.56 -4.54
N ALA A 264 -19.73 -17.38 -5.34
CA ALA A 264 -19.33 -18.74 -4.97
C ALA A 264 -17.80 -18.82 -4.89
N TYR A 265 -17.31 -19.52 -3.87
CA TYR A 265 -15.89 -19.72 -3.60
C TYR A 265 -15.60 -21.22 -3.47
N CYS A 266 -14.77 -21.74 -4.35
CA CYS A 266 -14.38 -23.15 -4.36
C CYS A 266 -13.13 -23.35 -3.48
N GLU A 267 -13.28 -24.14 -2.43
CA GLU A 267 -12.14 -24.71 -1.68
C GLU A 267 -11.99 -26.20 -2.01
N ALA A 268 -10.86 -26.81 -1.64
CA ALA A 268 -10.49 -28.18 -2.04
C ALA A 268 -11.52 -29.30 -1.78
N LYS A 269 -12.51 -29.09 -0.89
CA LYS A 269 -13.55 -30.08 -0.55
C LYS A 269 -14.97 -29.53 -0.44
N ARG A 270 -15.18 -28.23 -0.67
CA ARG A 270 -16.43 -27.53 -0.37
C ARG A 270 -16.58 -26.25 -1.17
N VAL A 271 -17.83 -25.81 -1.37
CA VAL A 271 -18.14 -24.48 -1.92
C VAL A 271 -18.76 -23.60 -0.84
N LEU A 272 -18.25 -22.38 -0.69
CA LEU A 272 -18.81 -21.36 0.19
C LEU A 272 -19.64 -20.40 -0.68
N ILE A 273 -20.86 -20.12 -0.23
CA ILE A 273 -21.82 -19.27 -0.94
C ILE A 273 -22.07 -18.01 -0.13
N TYR A 274 -21.81 -16.87 -0.75
CA TYR A 274 -22.03 -15.54 -0.19
C TYR A 274 -23.17 -14.84 -0.93
N GLY A 275 -24.11 -14.28 -0.18
CA GLY A 275 -25.11 -13.34 -0.70
C GLY A 275 -24.53 -11.94 -0.78
N VAL A 276 -24.97 -11.14 -1.76
CA VAL A 276 -24.59 -9.73 -1.89
C VAL A 276 -25.81 -8.86 -1.57
N ASN A 277 -25.68 -8.00 -0.56
CA ASN A 277 -26.77 -7.11 -0.14
C ASN A 277 -26.84 -5.82 -0.97
N ASN A 278 -27.85 -4.98 -0.70
CA ASN A 278 -28.11 -3.72 -1.41
C ASN A 278 -27.03 -2.62 -1.20
N ARG A 279 -25.98 -2.88 -0.42
CA ARG A 279 -24.81 -2.00 -0.25
C ARG A 279 -23.54 -2.62 -0.86
N SER A 280 -23.69 -3.58 -1.77
CA SER A 280 -22.60 -4.34 -2.39
C SER A 280 -21.65 -5.02 -1.39
N ARG A 281 -22.17 -5.42 -0.22
CA ARG A 281 -21.41 -6.17 0.79
C ARG A 281 -21.81 -7.65 0.75
N GLY A 282 -20.81 -8.52 0.66
CA GLY A 282 -20.96 -9.96 0.78
C GLY A 282 -21.23 -10.39 2.23
N PHE A 283 -22.05 -11.43 2.41
CA PHE A 283 -22.29 -12.10 3.69
C PHE A 283 -22.50 -13.60 3.46
N LEU A 284 -22.06 -14.46 4.39
CA LEU A 284 -22.08 -15.90 4.19
C LEU A 284 -23.51 -16.46 4.28
N LEU A 285 -24.02 -17.00 3.17
CA LEU A 285 -25.29 -17.72 3.11
C LEU A 285 -25.11 -19.19 3.49
N GLY A 286 -24.05 -19.85 3.05
CA GLY A 286 -23.89 -21.29 3.29
C GLY A 286 -22.53 -21.84 2.92
N ILE A 287 -22.27 -23.06 3.39
CA ILE A 287 -21.11 -23.88 3.02
C ILE A 287 -21.67 -25.27 2.67
N PHE A 288 -21.29 -25.79 1.51
CA PHE A 288 -21.70 -27.12 1.04
C PHE A 288 -20.47 -27.98 0.77
N GLU A 289 -20.33 -29.07 1.51
CA GLU A 289 -19.26 -30.06 1.29
C GLU A 289 -19.53 -30.85 0.00
N PHE A 290 -18.51 -31.07 -0.83
CA PHE A 290 -18.66 -31.74 -2.13
C PHE A 290 -19.17 -33.16 -1.99
N GLU A 291 -18.76 -33.91 -0.95
CA GLU A 291 -19.28 -35.26 -0.71
C GLU A 291 -20.77 -35.27 -0.37
N ALA A 292 -21.29 -34.25 0.33
CA ALA A 292 -22.72 -34.13 0.61
C ALA A 292 -23.51 -33.78 -0.66
N LEU A 293 -22.99 -32.85 -1.48
CA LEU A 293 -23.57 -32.51 -2.79
C LEU A 293 -23.58 -33.70 -3.75
N LYS A 294 -22.49 -34.48 -3.78
CA LYS A 294 -22.33 -35.68 -4.62
C LYS A 294 -23.25 -36.83 -4.19
N GLN A 295 -23.51 -36.97 -2.88
CA GLN A 295 -24.48 -37.94 -2.36
C GLN A 295 -25.93 -37.53 -2.69
N ALA A 296 -26.24 -36.24 -2.67
CA ALA A 296 -27.57 -35.73 -3.02
C ALA A 296 -27.81 -35.61 -4.54
N GLY A 297 -26.74 -35.51 -5.35
CA GLY A 297 -26.82 -35.41 -6.79
C GLY A 297 -27.65 -34.21 -7.27
N GLU A 298 -28.53 -34.46 -8.25
CA GLU A 298 -29.40 -33.44 -8.85
C GLU A 298 -30.53 -32.99 -7.92
N GLU A 299 -30.96 -33.80 -6.94
CA GLU A 299 -31.94 -33.39 -5.92
C GLU A 299 -31.37 -32.30 -5.01
N GLY A 300 -30.08 -32.40 -4.70
CA GLY A 300 -29.34 -31.42 -3.92
C GLY A 300 -29.74 -31.33 -2.45
N ILE A 301 -29.23 -30.28 -1.80
CA ILE A 301 -29.42 -29.96 -0.39
C ILE A 301 -29.66 -28.46 -0.22
N TYR A 302 -30.25 -28.07 0.90
CA TYR A 302 -30.53 -26.66 1.19
C TYR A 302 -30.25 -26.32 2.66
N LEU A 303 -30.02 -25.03 2.90
CA LEU A 303 -29.85 -24.44 4.21
C LEU A 303 -30.89 -23.31 4.36
N ASP A 304 -31.75 -23.44 5.37
CA ASP A 304 -32.62 -22.36 5.80
C ASP A 304 -31.80 -21.36 6.65
N ARG A 305 -31.83 -20.09 6.26
CA ARG A 305 -31.13 -18.96 6.90
C ARG A 305 -32.11 -17.99 7.56
N GLY A 306 -33.39 -18.38 7.69
CA GLY A 306 -34.44 -17.62 8.34
C GLY A 306 -34.67 -16.29 7.64
N VAL A 307 -34.26 -15.18 8.28
CA VAL A 307 -34.41 -13.83 7.73
C VAL A 307 -33.68 -13.64 6.39
N ASP A 308 -32.62 -14.41 6.13
CA ASP A 308 -31.89 -14.37 4.87
C ASP A 308 -32.46 -15.32 3.79
N GLY A 309 -33.49 -16.11 4.10
CA GLY A 309 -34.12 -17.04 3.14
C GLY A 309 -33.41 -18.38 3.02
N ILE A 310 -33.65 -19.10 1.93
CA ILE A 310 -33.11 -20.46 1.69
C ILE A 310 -32.02 -20.38 0.62
N VAL A 311 -30.85 -20.94 0.90
CA VAL A 311 -29.83 -21.23 -0.12
C VAL A 311 -29.84 -22.74 -0.40
N SER A 312 -29.95 -23.12 -1.66
CA SER A 312 -29.88 -24.51 -2.12
C SER A 312 -28.72 -24.73 -3.07
N ALA A 313 -28.19 -25.95 -3.09
CA ALA A 313 -27.17 -26.38 -4.02
C ALA A 313 -27.36 -27.86 -4.42
N SER A 314 -27.18 -28.17 -5.70
CA SER A 314 -27.20 -29.53 -6.25
C SER A 314 -25.97 -29.76 -7.15
N MET A 315 -25.59 -31.02 -7.38
CA MET A 315 -24.42 -31.37 -8.19
C MET A 315 -24.79 -32.39 -9.26
N GLY A 316 -24.63 -32.00 -10.53
CA GLY A 316 -24.87 -32.88 -11.66
C GLY A 316 -23.74 -33.92 -11.86
N PRO A 317 -23.95 -34.96 -12.69
CA PRO A 317 -22.98 -36.05 -12.91
C PRO A 317 -21.59 -35.62 -13.40
N GLN A 318 -21.48 -34.41 -13.97
CA GLN A 318 -20.24 -33.82 -14.47
C GLN A 318 -19.50 -32.96 -13.41
N GLY A 319 -19.97 -32.95 -12.16
CA GLY A 319 -19.39 -32.12 -11.09
C GLY A 319 -19.73 -30.62 -11.19
N HIS A 320 -20.68 -30.24 -12.04
CA HIS A 320 -21.24 -28.90 -12.06
C HIS A 320 -22.19 -28.72 -10.87
N ILE A 321 -21.98 -27.66 -10.09
CA ILE A 321 -22.77 -27.32 -8.91
C ILE A 321 -23.74 -26.21 -9.31
N TRP A 322 -25.05 -26.48 -9.27
CA TRP A 322 -26.07 -25.43 -9.33
C TRP A 322 -26.30 -24.88 -7.93
N VAL A 323 -26.40 -23.56 -7.80
CA VAL A 323 -26.68 -22.88 -6.53
C VAL A 323 -27.79 -21.87 -6.75
N ALA A 324 -28.77 -21.81 -5.86
CA ALA A 324 -29.86 -20.82 -5.91
C ALA A 324 -30.13 -20.24 -4.51
N TRP A 325 -30.59 -18.99 -4.48
CA TRP A 325 -30.97 -18.28 -3.26
C TRP A 325 -32.38 -17.71 -3.40
N THR A 326 -33.27 -18.10 -2.49
CA THR A 326 -34.72 -17.87 -2.59
C THR A 326 -35.29 -17.31 -1.28
N GLY A 327 -36.13 -16.28 -1.37
CA GLY A 327 -36.81 -15.64 -0.25
C GLY A 327 -35.94 -14.64 0.53
N GLY A 328 -36.22 -14.52 1.82
CA GLY A 328 -35.50 -13.66 2.75
C GLY A 328 -35.73 -12.15 2.55
N GLN A 329 -35.10 -11.35 3.42
CA GLN A 329 -35.19 -9.89 3.48
C GLN A 329 -34.73 -9.15 2.20
N TYR A 330 -34.08 -9.87 1.27
CA TYR A 330 -33.58 -9.34 0.01
C TYR A 330 -34.43 -9.75 -1.21
N ASN A 331 -35.59 -10.39 -0.99
CA ASN A 331 -36.50 -10.89 -2.03
C ASN A 331 -35.78 -11.73 -3.09
N ALA A 332 -34.90 -12.64 -2.64
CA ALA A 332 -34.12 -13.47 -3.51
C ALA A 332 -35.05 -14.39 -4.34
N SER A 333 -34.87 -14.43 -5.65
CA SER A 333 -35.85 -15.08 -6.53
C SER A 333 -35.53 -16.53 -6.90
N GLY A 334 -34.34 -17.02 -6.54
CA GLY A 334 -33.81 -18.31 -6.98
C GLY A 334 -33.48 -18.37 -8.48
N ARG A 335 -33.46 -17.22 -9.17
CA ARG A 335 -33.35 -17.16 -10.64
C ARG A 335 -32.04 -16.54 -11.14
N PRO A 336 -31.40 -17.11 -12.18
CA PRO A 336 -30.14 -16.60 -12.72
C PRO A 336 -30.31 -15.24 -13.41
N GLU A 337 -31.44 -14.98 -14.09
CA GLU A 337 -31.70 -13.70 -14.77
C GLU A 337 -31.87 -12.51 -13.80
N HIS A 338 -32.02 -12.78 -12.51
CA HIS A 338 -32.04 -11.79 -11.43
C HIS A 338 -30.77 -11.84 -10.55
N GLY A 339 -29.74 -12.58 -10.96
CA GLY A 339 -28.49 -12.75 -10.21
C GLY A 339 -28.56 -13.67 -8.98
N PHE A 340 -29.70 -14.31 -8.72
CA PHE A 340 -29.96 -15.11 -7.52
C PHE A 340 -29.74 -16.62 -7.70
N ALA A 341 -29.20 -17.06 -8.83
CA ALA A 341 -28.76 -18.43 -9.02
C ALA A 341 -27.57 -18.52 -10.00
N LYS A 342 -26.76 -19.56 -9.88
CA LYS A 342 -25.53 -19.73 -10.65
C LYS A 342 -25.14 -21.19 -10.83
N LEU A 343 -24.57 -21.51 -11.99
CA LEU A 343 -23.85 -22.76 -12.22
C LEU A 343 -22.34 -22.53 -12.00
N VAL A 344 -21.74 -23.36 -11.16
CA VAL A 344 -20.33 -23.30 -10.73
C VAL A 344 -19.66 -24.60 -11.13
N HIS A 345 -18.38 -24.54 -11.51
CA HIS A 345 -17.54 -25.74 -11.64
C HIS A 345 -16.29 -25.54 -10.80
N CYS A 346 -16.21 -26.23 -9.66
CA CYS A 346 -14.99 -26.32 -8.89
C CYS A 346 -14.12 -27.39 -9.55
N GLY A 347 -13.11 -26.95 -10.31
CA GLY A 347 -12.16 -27.87 -10.95
C GLY A 347 -11.41 -28.71 -9.91
N THR A 348 -10.91 -29.87 -10.32
CA THR A 348 -10.00 -30.67 -9.49
C THR A 348 -8.67 -29.94 -9.34
N GLN A 349 -8.49 -29.26 -8.21
CA GLN A 349 -7.16 -28.86 -7.70
C GLN A 349 -6.44 -30.05 -7.08
#